data_AF-A0A532TKT4-F1
#
_entry.id   AF-A0A532TKT4-F1
#
_cell.length_a   1.000
_cell.length_b   1.000
_cell.length_c   1.000
_cell.angle_alpha   90.00
_cell.angle_beta   90.00
_cell.angle_gamma   90.00
#
_symmetry.space_group_name_H-M   'P 1'
#
loop_
_entity.id
_entity.type
_entity.pdbx_description
1 polymer ?
#
loop_
_entity_poly.entity_id
_entity_poly.type
_entity_poly.pdbx_seq_one_letter_code
_entity_poly.pdbx_strand_id
1 'polypeptide(L)'
;MFKFQDHLPTELERKYFDFKARDYPEEKFCEDLLTQISQSYNNCKYYQENVCKKFGFTIPDELSIKDLENIPYIPTDIYKKSENRTVGLLKAPLNKIGLFSCSSSTTGDPSIVPRTIDDFDQLQYNSIKVFTEFFRWKDLKIGPKRCVVFNFSPNRKFMTMMAKRRVKGFEYVNKTRYFTACMNKPWEYYGHEEYMVKIKWLKTIWAIISTFSLKGGFILDVSKMLKMVKKIKETGFWKGIEVSKIVFGGSALLMNNMFNKRLLQENVFYDLENISFVGCGGGGWDGVKGEAKMDAVDKVNFIENYEKVFNIKPKNIGDIYAFTEGPTLFGGHWSEKYQDFLLHCPNTSRIIVRDLEDLNPVNKNMEGLLEVITPYGVNGSINQAVIVDDIVELISKDKCPECGYEGATFRVIGRLKNAQGKSCSSLIDWLH
;
A
#
# COMPACT_ATOMS: atom_id res chain seq x y z
N MET A 1 -6.01 31.37 14.28
CA MET A 1 -6.06 30.36 13.20
C MET A 1 -4.68 29.73 13.08
N PHE A 2 -4.41 28.62 13.77
CA PHE A 2 -3.10 27.96 13.68
C PHE A 2 -2.87 27.46 12.25
N LYS A 3 -1.88 28.03 11.56
CA LYS A 3 -1.49 27.58 10.21
C LYS A 3 -0.89 26.19 10.36
N PHE A 4 -1.57 25.18 9.81
CA PHE A 4 -1.02 23.82 9.73
C PHE A 4 0.27 23.89 8.91
N GLN A 5 1.42 23.73 9.54
CA GLN A 5 2.70 23.62 8.86
C GLN A 5 2.91 22.13 8.51
N ASP A 6 2.75 21.81 7.23
CA ASP A 6 3.07 20.47 6.73
C ASP A 6 4.60 20.37 6.68
N HIS A 7 5.23 19.74 7.67
CA HIS A 7 6.68 19.51 7.73
C HIS A 7 7.18 18.53 6.64
N LEU A 8 6.55 18.54 5.46
CA LEU A 8 7.03 17.79 4.31
C LEU A 8 8.23 18.55 3.73
N PRO A 9 9.33 17.84 3.42
CA PRO A 9 10.42 18.39 2.62
C PRO A 9 9.85 19.05 1.35
N THR A 10 10.26 20.28 1.05
CA THR A 10 9.77 21.05 -0.11
C THR A 10 10.16 20.38 -1.43
N GLU A 11 11.25 19.60 -1.41
CA GLU A 11 11.73 18.76 -2.51
C GLU A 11 10.67 17.75 -2.96
N LEU A 12 9.80 17.31 -2.05
CA LEU A 12 8.70 16.42 -2.40
C LEU A 12 7.62 17.17 -3.20
N GLU A 13 7.46 18.49 -3.08
CA GLU A 13 6.31 19.24 -3.63
C GLU A 13 6.25 19.31 -5.17
N ARG A 14 7.37 19.15 -5.89
CA ARG A 14 7.44 19.52 -7.33
C ARG A 14 8.00 18.47 -8.28
N LYS A 15 8.53 17.35 -7.81
CA LYS A 15 9.13 16.34 -8.68
C LYS A 15 8.19 15.13 -8.92
N TYR A 16 8.43 14.44 -10.03
CA TYR A 16 7.98 13.05 -10.31
C TYR A 16 6.62 12.85 -10.97
N PHE A 17 6.28 13.66 -11.97
CA PHE A 17 5.06 13.49 -12.77
C PHE A 17 5.31 13.35 -14.29
N ASP A 18 6.55 13.06 -14.67
CA ASP A 18 6.86 12.58 -16.02
C ASP A 18 7.40 11.16 -15.89
N PHE A 19 6.47 10.20 -15.89
CA PHE A 19 6.81 8.79 -15.75
C PHE A 19 7.45 8.29 -17.04
N LYS A 20 8.69 7.85 -16.93
CA LYS A 20 9.37 7.03 -17.91
C LYS A 20 9.75 5.73 -17.22
N ALA A 21 9.24 4.62 -17.74
CA ALA A 21 9.62 3.31 -17.25
C ALA A 21 11.14 3.17 -17.38
N ARG A 22 11.78 2.79 -16.30
CA ARG A 22 13.20 2.43 -16.26
C ARG A 22 13.32 0.93 -16.47
N ASP A 23 14.37 0.54 -17.15
CA ASP A 23 14.75 -0.86 -17.22
C ASP A 23 15.54 -1.24 -15.97
N TYR A 24 15.37 -2.48 -15.52
CA TYR A 24 16.03 -3.04 -14.35
C TYR A 24 16.55 -4.44 -14.71
N PRO A 25 17.65 -4.51 -15.49
CA PRO A 25 18.28 -5.79 -15.83
C PRO A 25 18.66 -6.57 -14.57
N GLU A 26 18.63 -7.91 -14.65
CA GLU A 26 18.88 -8.77 -13.51
C GLU A 26 20.26 -8.57 -12.88
N GLU A 27 21.28 -8.40 -13.72
CA GLU A 27 22.65 -8.08 -13.29
C GLU A 27 22.65 -6.79 -12.46
N LYS A 28 22.02 -5.72 -12.98
CA LYS A 28 21.96 -4.44 -12.29
C LYS A 28 21.19 -4.52 -10.98
N PHE A 29 20.08 -5.27 -10.96
CA PHE A 29 19.32 -5.52 -9.74
C PHE A 29 20.19 -6.20 -8.67
N CYS A 30 20.98 -7.21 -9.05
CA CYS A 30 21.83 -7.94 -8.11
C CYS A 30 23.00 -7.07 -7.60
N GLU A 31 23.64 -6.28 -8.47
CA GLU A 31 24.66 -5.30 -8.07
C GLU A 31 24.13 -4.28 -7.05
N ASP A 32 22.97 -3.71 -7.34
CA ASP A 32 22.34 -2.70 -6.48
C ASP A 32 21.93 -3.35 -5.15
N LEU A 33 21.48 -4.61 -5.17
CA LEU A 33 21.11 -5.36 -3.98
C LEU A 33 22.32 -5.71 -3.11
N LEU A 34 23.42 -6.18 -3.71
CA LEU A 34 24.67 -6.40 -3.00
C LEU A 34 25.20 -5.11 -2.36
N THR A 35 25.08 -3.99 -3.07
CA THR A 35 25.41 -2.66 -2.53
C THR A 35 24.56 -2.33 -1.31
N GLN A 36 23.25 -2.54 -1.37
CA GLN A 36 22.34 -2.26 -0.26
C GLN A 36 22.56 -3.20 0.93
N ILE A 37 22.84 -4.48 0.70
CA ILE A 37 23.19 -5.45 1.76
C ILE A 37 24.48 -5.06 2.44
N SER A 38 25.51 -4.69 1.67
CA SER A 38 26.80 -4.25 2.21
C SER A 38 26.65 -2.99 3.07
N GLN A 39 25.85 -2.03 2.62
CA GLN A 39 25.54 -0.84 3.42
C GLN A 39 24.77 -1.20 4.70
N SER A 40 23.79 -2.09 4.62
CA SER A 40 23.05 -2.57 5.80
C SER A 40 24.00 -3.25 6.80
N TYR A 41 24.90 -4.12 6.33
CA TYR A 41 25.86 -4.83 7.18
C TYR A 41 26.88 -3.90 7.83
N ASN A 42 27.43 -2.95 7.08
CA ASN A 42 28.47 -2.05 7.58
C ASN A 42 27.93 -0.93 8.48
N ASN A 43 26.70 -0.46 8.23
CA ASN A 43 26.16 0.74 8.89
C ASN A 43 25.07 0.46 9.92
N CYS A 44 24.49 -0.75 9.95
CA CYS A 44 23.44 -1.12 10.91
C CYS A 44 23.90 -2.28 11.79
N LYS A 45 24.28 -1.95 13.04
CA LYS A 45 24.72 -2.95 14.03
C LYS A 45 23.68 -4.04 14.26
N TYR A 46 22.39 -3.70 14.28
CA TYR A 46 21.32 -4.69 14.43
C TYR A 46 21.29 -5.68 13.25
N TYR A 47 21.44 -5.22 12.01
CA TYR A 47 21.48 -6.12 10.87
C TYR A 47 22.71 -7.02 10.91
N GLN A 48 23.89 -6.45 11.18
CA GLN A 48 25.13 -7.22 11.31
C GLN A 48 25.03 -8.28 12.41
N GLU A 49 24.68 -7.88 13.64
CA GLU A 49 24.82 -8.72 14.82
C GLU A 49 23.60 -9.58 15.14
N ASN A 50 22.39 -9.13 14.78
CA ASN A 50 21.14 -9.83 15.11
C ASN A 50 20.49 -10.51 13.91
N VAL A 51 20.76 -10.06 12.68
CA VAL A 51 20.19 -10.65 11.47
C VAL A 51 21.24 -11.52 10.76
N CYS A 52 22.32 -10.94 10.22
CA CYS A 52 23.33 -11.70 9.47
C CYS A 52 23.99 -12.81 10.28
N LYS A 53 24.40 -12.55 11.54
CA LYS A 53 24.98 -13.60 12.40
C LYS A 53 24.05 -14.80 12.61
N LYS A 54 22.73 -14.57 12.73
CA LYS A 54 21.76 -15.66 12.90
C LYS A 54 21.62 -16.51 11.64
N PHE A 55 21.69 -15.86 10.49
CA PHE A 55 21.68 -16.55 9.19
C PHE A 55 23.03 -17.17 8.83
N GLY A 56 24.08 -16.98 9.65
CA GLY A 56 25.45 -17.36 9.26
C GLY A 56 25.93 -16.64 8.00
N PHE A 57 25.37 -15.46 7.69
CA PHE A 57 25.55 -14.79 6.42
C PHE A 57 26.82 -13.94 6.39
N THR A 58 27.62 -14.13 5.35
CA THR A 58 28.74 -13.28 4.97
C THR A 58 28.44 -12.58 3.66
N ILE A 59 28.87 -11.32 3.51
CA ILE A 59 28.71 -10.60 2.25
C ILE A 59 29.50 -11.34 1.16
N PRO A 60 28.85 -11.79 0.06
CA PRO A 60 29.55 -12.42 -1.05
C PRO A 60 30.24 -11.36 -1.93
N ASP A 61 31.22 -11.78 -2.73
CA ASP A 61 31.88 -10.89 -3.70
C ASP A 61 30.94 -10.49 -4.84
N GLU A 62 30.08 -11.42 -5.25
CA GLU A 62 29.09 -11.25 -6.32
C GLU A 62 27.73 -11.84 -5.89
N LEU A 63 26.65 -11.36 -6.50
CA LEU A 63 25.29 -11.81 -6.23
C LEU A 63 24.58 -12.10 -7.56
N SER A 64 23.83 -13.20 -7.62
CA SER A 64 22.95 -13.53 -8.73
C SER A 64 21.51 -13.78 -8.24
N ILE A 65 20.58 -13.91 -9.19
CA ILE A 65 19.17 -14.23 -8.89
C ILE A 65 19.01 -15.58 -8.14
N LYS A 66 19.96 -16.50 -8.32
CA LYS A 66 19.94 -17.82 -7.65
C LYS A 66 20.27 -17.72 -6.16
N ASP A 67 20.91 -16.64 -5.74
CA ASP A 67 21.40 -16.46 -4.37
C ASP A 67 20.38 -15.74 -3.47
N LEU A 68 19.26 -15.28 -4.04
CA LEU A 68 18.29 -14.45 -3.33
C LEU A 68 17.68 -15.12 -2.10
N GLU A 69 17.50 -16.44 -2.14
CA GLU A 69 16.96 -17.21 -1.00
C GLU A 69 17.85 -17.23 0.24
N ASN A 70 19.15 -16.97 0.05
CA ASN A 70 20.17 -16.93 1.10
C ASN A 70 20.31 -15.55 1.75
N ILE A 71 19.63 -14.53 1.22
CA ILE A 71 19.70 -13.18 1.77
C ILE A 71 18.96 -13.15 3.13
N PRO A 72 19.58 -12.59 4.19
CA PRO A 72 18.92 -12.48 5.48
C PRO A 72 17.69 -11.58 5.41
N TYR A 73 16.51 -12.18 5.57
CA TYR A 73 15.23 -11.48 5.58
C TYR A 73 14.91 -10.90 6.95
N ILE A 74 14.05 -9.88 6.92
CA ILE A 74 13.71 -9.06 8.08
C ILE A 74 12.20 -9.16 8.35
N PRO A 75 11.76 -9.75 9.47
CA PRO A 75 10.33 -9.86 9.80
C PRO A 75 9.70 -8.50 10.11
N THR A 76 8.45 -8.28 9.68
CA THR A 76 7.76 -6.98 9.82
C THR A 76 7.59 -6.49 11.26
N ASP A 77 7.63 -7.40 12.25
CA ASP A 77 7.43 -7.04 13.65
C ASP A 77 8.54 -6.16 14.21
N ILE A 78 9.76 -6.22 13.67
CA ILE A 78 10.86 -5.40 14.20
C ILE A 78 10.63 -3.90 14.01
N TYR A 79 9.76 -3.52 13.07
CA TYR A 79 9.44 -2.12 12.77
C TYR A 79 8.32 -1.60 13.67
N LYS A 80 7.68 -2.44 14.49
CA LYS A 80 6.61 -2.01 15.39
C LYS A 80 7.13 -0.94 16.36
N LYS A 81 6.28 0.03 16.66
CA LYS A 81 6.63 1.11 17.58
C LYS A 81 6.94 0.56 18.97
N SER A 82 6.22 -0.46 19.43
CA SER A 82 6.44 -1.10 20.73
C SER A 82 7.84 -1.69 20.91
N GLU A 83 8.48 -2.13 19.82
CA GLU A 83 9.85 -2.66 19.84
C GLU A 83 10.89 -1.59 20.17
N ASN A 84 10.57 -0.30 19.99
CA ASN A 84 11.49 0.82 20.20
C ASN A 84 12.82 0.69 19.42
N ARG A 85 12.80 0.00 18.27
CA ARG A 85 13.99 -0.28 17.44
C ARG A 85 14.22 0.71 16.31
N THR A 86 13.27 1.61 16.01
CA THR A 86 13.23 2.40 14.77
C THR A 86 14.56 3.09 14.42
N VAL A 87 15.25 3.66 15.41
CA VAL A 87 16.56 4.32 15.21
C VAL A 87 17.69 3.29 15.05
N GLY A 88 17.62 2.15 15.73
CA GLY A 88 18.59 1.06 15.61
C GLY A 88 18.53 0.31 14.27
N LEU A 89 17.46 0.48 13.49
CA LEU A 89 17.30 -0.09 12.15
C LEU A 89 17.88 0.81 11.04
N LEU A 90 18.39 2.00 11.38
CA LEU A 90 18.97 2.92 10.40
C LEU A 90 20.25 2.35 9.80
N LYS A 91 20.43 2.55 8.50
CA LYS A 91 21.72 2.41 7.81
C LYS A 91 22.19 3.71 7.16
N ALA A 92 21.31 4.72 7.09
CA ALA A 92 21.66 6.09 6.77
C ALA A 92 21.72 6.94 8.06
N PRO A 93 22.58 7.97 8.11
CA PRO A 93 22.57 8.93 9.21
C PRO A 93 21.20 9.57 9.41
N LEU A 94 20.78 9.76 10.66
CA LEU A 94 19.46 10.29 11.00
C LEU A 94 19.15 11.65 10.34
N ASN A 95 20.15 12.51 10.15
CA ASN A 95 19.98 13.81 9.48
C ASN A 95 19.66 13.70 7.97
N LYS A 96 19.85 12.52 7.36
CA LYS A 96 19.44 12.20 5.99
C LYS A 96 18.02 11.65 5.90
N ILE A 97 17.39 11.35 7.03
CA ILE A 97 16.00 10.88 7.07
C ILE A 97 15.06 12.07 6.85
N GLY A 98 14.36 12.03 5.71
CA GLY A 98 13.40 13.05 5.32
C GLY A 98 12.13 12.96 6.15
N LEU A 99 11.55 11.76 6.23
CA LEU A 99 10.36 11.50 7.04
C LEU A 99 10.25 10.02 7.46
N PHE A 100 9.28 9.73 8.32
CA PHE A 100 8.98 8.39 8.81
C PHE A 100 7.60 7.97 8.28
N SER A 101 7.53 6.87 7.54
CA SER A 101 6.25 6.28 7.16
C SER A 101 5.73 5.38 8.28
N CYS A 102 4.44 5.46 8.59
CA CYS A 102 3.81 4.57 9.56
C CYS A 102 2.61 3.82 8.99
N SER A 103 2.36 2.63 9.56
CA SER A 103 1.25 1.79 9.14
C SER A 103 -0.07 2.31 9.71
N SER A 104 -1.14 2.11 8.94
CA SER A 104 -2.49 2.51 9.36
C SER A 104 -3.28 1.35 9.95
N SER A 105 -2.93 0.09 9.65
CA SER A 105 -3.80 -1.09 9.75
C SER A 105 -3.71 -1.91 11.03
N THR A 106 -2.74 -1.66 11.91
CA THR A 106 -2.52 -2.51 13.09
C THR A 106 -3.35 -2.06 14.29
N THR A 107 -3.89 -3.01 15.04
CA THR A 107 -4.55 -2.79 16.33
C THR A 107 -3.54 -2.24 17.35
N GLY A 108 -3.49 -0.90 17.46
CA GLY A 108 -2.78 -0.19 18.52
C GLY A 108 -1.29 0.08 18.28
N ASP A 109 -0.58 -0.77 17.55
CA ASP A 109 0.88 -0.70 17.44
C ASP A 109 1.37 -0.55 15.99
N PRO A 110 1.59 0.69 15.51
CA PRO A 110 1.99 0.95 14.13
C PRO A 110 3.45 0.57 13.89
N SER A 111 3.75 0.11 12.68
CA SER A 111 5.13 0.04 12.20
C SER A 111 5.62 1.45 11.86
N ILE A 112 6.88 1.76 12.13
CA ILE A 112 7.51 3.05 11.81
C ILE A 112 8.80 2.78 11.03
N VAL A 113 8.86 3.32 9.81
CA VAL A 113 9.94 3.05 8.85
C VAL A 113 10.60 4.38 8.46
N PRO A 114 11.88 4.57 8.80
CA PRO A 114 12.67 5.73 8.37
C PRO A 114 12.92 5.69 6.87
N ARG A 115 12.75 6.83 6.19
CA ARG A 115 12.94 6.93 4.75
C ARG A 115 13.70 8.21 4.38
N THR A 116 14.70 8.08 3.52
CA THR A 116 15.38 9.23 2.89
C THR A 116 14.45 9.89 1.87
N ILE A 117 14.84 11.04 1.32
CA ILE A 117 14.10 11.65 0.20
C ILE A 117 14.08 10.72 -1.01
N ASP A 118 15.22 10.10 -1.34
CA ASP A 118 15.32 9.16 -2.46
C ASP A 118 14.41 7.94 -2.28
N ASP A 119 14.19 7.50 -1.03
CA ASP A 119 13.23 6.42 -0.74
C ASP A 119 11.79 6.81 -1.06
N PHE A 120 11.40 8.07 -0.80
CA PHE A 120 10.11 8.58 -1.23
C PHE A 120 10.00 8.68 -2.73
N ASP A 121 11.08 9.12 -3.38
CA ASP A 121 11.09 9.28 -4.83
C ASP A 121 10.89 7.93 -5.51
N GLN A 122 11.52 6.88 -4.97
CA GLN A 122 11.29 5.52 -5.42
C GLN A 122 9.87 5.02 -5.12
N LEU A 123 9.31 5.31 -3.94
CA LEU A 123 7.93 4.94 -3.60
C LEU A 123 6.91 5.62 -4.55
N GLN A 124 7.15 6.88 -4.91
CA GLN A 124 6.35 7.62 -5.88
C GLN A 124 6.47 7.02 -7.28
N TYR A 125 7.69 6.67 -7.70
CA TYR A 125 7.92 5.95 -8.95
C TYR A 125 7.15 4.61 -8.98
N ASN A 126 7.24 3.81 -7.92
CA ASN A 126 6.54 2.53 -7.81
C ASN A 126 5.01 2.73 -7.88
N SER A 127 4.48 3.77 -7.23
CA SER A 127 3.05 4.13 -7.29
C SER A 127 2.62 4.45 -8.71
N ILE A 128 3.34 5.32 -9.42
CA ILE A 128 2.98 5.69 -10.79
C ILE A 128 3.16 4.52 -11.76
N LYS A 129 4.18 3.68 -11.57
CA LYS A 129 4.39 2.45 -12.37
C LYS A 129 3.18 1.52 -12.24
N VAL A 130 2.76 1.21 -11.02
CA VAL A 130 1.59 0.35 -10.78
C VAL A 130 0.31 0.98 -11.34
N PHE A 131 0.11 2.29 -11.16
CA PHE A 131 -1.05 2.95 -11.77
C PHE A 131 -1.01 2.89 -13.31
N THR A 132 0.19 2.97 -13.89
CA THR A 132 0.41 2.85 -15.34
C THR A 132 0.10 1.47 -15.88
N GLU A 133 0.51 0.43 -15.16
CA GLU A 133 0.40 -0.95 -15.60
C GLU A 133 -0.98 -1.54 -15.31
N PHE A 134 -1.61 -1.17 -14.19
CA PHE A 134 -2.85 -1.81 -13.73
C PHE A 134 -4.07 -0.89 -13.73
N PHE A 135 -3.90 0.43 -13.62
CA PHE A 135 -5.01 1.39 -13.47
C PHE A 135 -5.21 2.31 -14.67
N ARG A 136 -4.86 1.83 -15.87
CA ARG A 136 -5.13 2.51 -17.15
C ARG A 136 -4.66 3.97 -17.16
N TRP A 137 -3.53 4.28 -16.53
CA TRP A 137 -3.02 5.66 -16.35
C TRP A 137 -3.03 6.54 -17.60
N LYS A 138 -2.73 5.95 -18.77
CA LYS A 138 -2.74 6.66 -20.07
C LYS A 138 -4.14 7.20 -20.41
N ASP A 139 -5.20 6.50 -20.02
CA ASP A 139 -6.59 6.92 -20.20
C ASP A 139 -7.01 8.01 -19.20
N LEU A 140 -6.19 8.24 -18.17
CA LEU A 140 -6.46 9.25 -17.14
C LEU A 140 -5.85 10.59 -17.53
N LYS A 141 -4.68 10.55 -18.18
CA LYS A 141 -3.90 11.70 -18.65
C LYS A 141 -4.19 11.99 -20.13
N ILE A 142 -5.43 12.39 -20.45
CA ILE A 142 -5.85 12.72 -21.83
C ILE A 142 -5.79 14.23 -22.05
N GLY A 143 -4.67 14.73 -22.60
CA GLY A 143 -4.50 16.14 -22.94
C GLY A 143 -4.78 17.07 -21.74
N PRO A 144 -5.70 18.06 -21.85
CA PRO A 144 -6.06 18.94 -20.75
C PRO A 144 -7.05 18.31 -19.75
N LYS A 145 -7.66 17.16 -20.09
CA LYS A 145 -8.67 16.50 -19.24
C LYS A 145 -8.04 15.96 -17.96
N ARG A 146 -8.86 15.87 -16.92
CA ARG A 146 -8.45 15.32 -15.61
C ARG A 146 -9.42 14.25 -15.18
N CYS A 147 -8.94 13.21 -14.50
CA CYS A 147 -9.83 12.26 -13.87
C CYS A 147 -10.46 12.87 -12.61
N VAL A 148 -11.65 12.40 -12.23
CA VAL A 148 -12.25 12.69 -10.93
C VAL A 148 -12.14 11.43 -10.08
N VAL A 149 -11.45 11.53 -8.94
CA VAL A 149 -11.20 10.39 -8.05
C VAL A 149 -12.09 10.53 -6.82
N PHE A 150 -12.99 9.57 -6.62
CA PHE A 150 -13.68 9.38 -5.35
C PHE A 150 -12.81 8.51 -4.46
N ASN A 151 -11.99 9.15 -3.63
CA ASN A 151 -11.04 8.45 -2.78
C ASN A 151 -11.66 8.12 -1.42
N PHE A 152 -11.88 6.84 -1.18
CA PHE A 152 -12.39 6.25 0.05
C PHE A 152 -11.29 6.22 1.11
N SER A 153 -10.75 7.40 1.40
CA SER A 153 -9.83 7.67 2.49
C SER A 153 -10.11 9.05 3.09
N PRO A 154 -9.61 9.31 4.29
CA PRO A 154 -9.39 10.65 4.80
C PRO A 154 -8.47 11.49 3.91
N ASN A 155 -8.65 12.81 3.93
CA ASN A 155 -7.70 13.72 3.27
C ASN A 155 -6.33 13.73 3.97
N ARG A 156 -5.29 14.23 3.28
CA ARG A 156 -3.90 14.24 3.76
C ARG A 156 -3.71 14.93 5.12
N LYS A 157 -4.34 16.09 5.34
CA LYS A 157 -4.24 16.81 6.64
C LYS A 157 -4.77 15.95 7.78
N PHE A 158 -5.90 15.29 7.54
CA PHE A 158 -6.51 14.43 8.55
C PHE A 158 -5.69 13.14 8.75
N MET A 159 -5.18 12.53 7.68
CA MET A 159 -4.23 11.41 7.78
C MET A 159 -2.99 11.76 8.60
N THR A 160 -2.41 12.94 8.40
CA THR A 160 -1.27 13.42 9.21
C THR A 160 -1.63 13.54 10.68
N MET A 161 -2.80 14.10 11.02
CA MET A 161 -3.25 14.20 12.41
C MET A 161 -3.40 12.81 13.07
N MET A 162 -4.01 11.86 12.35
CA MET A 162 -4.16 10.49 12.85
C MET A 162 -2.81 9.79 13.04
N ALA A 163 -1.88 9.93 12.09
CA ALA A 163 -0.53 9.39 12.20
C ALA A 163 0.17 9.93 13.46
N LYS A 164 0.17 11.26 13.67
CA LYS A 164 0.74 11.89 14.87
C LYS A 164 0.13 11.36 16.17
N ARG A 165 -1.18 11.15 16.20
CA ARG A 165 -1.88 10.59 17.37
C ARG A 165 -1.41 9.15 17.66
N ARG A 166 -1.26 8.31 16.63
CA ARG A 166 -0.83 6.91 16.80
C ARG A 166 0.62 6.79 17.27
N VAL A 167 1.50 7.61 16.71
CA VAL A 167 2.91 7.63 17.10
C VAL A 167 3.20 8.64 18.23
N LYS A 168 2.20 9.02 19.04
CA LYS A 168 2.40 9.91 20.19
C LYS A 168 3.50 9.37 21.10
N GLY A 169 4.40 10.25 21.54
CA GLY A 169 5.58 9.89 22.34
C GLY A 169 6.81 9.49 21.53
N PHE A 170 6.68 9.28 20.21
CA PHE A 170 7.83 9.10 19.33
C PHE A 170 8.51 10.45 19.07
N GLU A 171 9.84 10.50 19.21
CA GLU A 171 10.65 11.71 19.07
C GLU A 171 10.39 12.45 17.75
N TYR A 172 10.24 11.71 16.65
CA TYR A 172 10.03 12.27 15.31
C TYR A 172 8.55 12.31 14.88
N VAL A 173 7.62 12.41 15.83
CA VAL A 173 6.17 12.47 15.59
C VAL A 173 5.78 13.50 14.50
N ASN A 174 6.43 14.67 14.48
CA ASN A 174 6.13 15.73 13.51
C ASN A 174 6.54 15.39 12.07
N LYS A 175 7.56 14.53 11.91
CA LYS A 175 8.04 13.98 10.64
C LYS A 175 7.36 12.66 10.26
N THR A 176 6.34 12.21 11.00
CA THR A 176 5.67 10.93 10.71
C THR A 176 4.42 11.12 9.82
N ARG A 177 4.23 10.25 8.83
CA ARG A 177 3.06 10.23 7.92
C ARG A 177 2.60 8.79 7.66
N TYR A 178 1.31 8.58 7.40
CA TYR A 178 0.86 7.25 6.95
C TYR A 178 1.47 6.91 5.59
N PHE A 179 1.87 5.66 5.41
CA PHE A 179 2.40 5.14 4.14
C PHE A 179 1.46 5.40 2.95
N THR A 180 0.15 5.21 3.13
CA THR A 180 -0.86 5.51 2.10
C THR A 180 -0.93 6.98 1.73
N ALA A 181 -0.65 7.88 2.67
CA ALA A 181 -0.62 9.32 2.38
C ALA A 181 0.59 9.69 1.51
N CYS A 182 1.66 8.90 1.56
CA CYS A 182 2.81 9.04 0.67
C CYS A 182 2.42 8.58 -0.74
N MET A 183 1.82 7.39 -0.87
CA MET A 183 1.41 6.81 -2.17
C MET A 183 0.35 7.63 -2.94
N ASN A 184 -0.56 8.34 -2.26
CA ASN A 184 -1.69 9.01 -2.91
C ASN A 184 -1.32 10.29 -3.68
N LYS A 185 -0.12 10.81 -3.50
CA LYS A 185 0.29 12.09 -4.08
C LYS A 185 0.19 12.20 -5.61
N PRO A 186 0.44 11.16 -6.42
CA PRO A 186 0.21 11.22 -7.86
C PRO A 186 -1.25 11.54 -8.21
N TRP A 187 -2.22 11.00 -7.48
CA TRP A 187 -3.65 11.30 -7.71
C TRP A 187 -3.99 12.76 -7.45
N GLU A 188 -3.40 13.37 -6.42
CA GLU A 188 -3.57 14.80 -6.12
C GLU A 188 -3.02 15.71 -7.23
N TYR A 189 -2.07 15.23 -8.04
CA TYR A 189 -1.46 16.00 -9.12
C TYR A 189 -2.18 15.85 -10.46
N TYR A 190 -2.57 14.63 -10.86
CA TYR A 190 -3.19 14.40 -12.18
C TYR A 190 -4.71 14.41 -12.17
N GLY A 191 -5.32 14.20 -11.01
CA GLY A 191 -6.76 14.10 -10.85
C GLY A 191 -7.35 15.21 -10.01
N HIS A 192 -8.69 15.28 -10.02
CA HIS A 192 -9.46 15.97 -9.02
C HIS A 192 -9.85 14.98 -7.92
N GLU A 193 -9.13 15.04 -6.81
CA GLU A 193 -9.34 14.18 -5.64
C GLU A 193 -10.51 14.66 -4.76
N GLU A 194 -11.56 13.85 -4.67
CA GLU A 194 -12.68 14.02 -3.76
C GLU A 194 -12.64 12.95 -2.66
N TYR A 195 -12.01 13.29 -1.54
CA TYR A 195 -11.94 12.44 -0.36
C TYR A 195 -13.32 12.18 0.25
N MET A 196 -13.76 10.94 0.25
CA MET A 196 -15.11 10.53 0.64
C MET A 196 -15.33 10.54 2.16
N VAL A 197 -14.27 10.36 2.96
CA VAL A 197 -14.37 10.38 4.43
C VAL A 197 -14.34 11.82 4.93
N LYS A 198 -15.47 12.30 5.46
CA LYS A 198 -15.60 13.63 6.07
C LYS A 198 -15.85 13.54 7.57
N ILE A 199 -15.42 14.57 8.30
CA ILE A 199 -15.72 14.76 9.72
C ILE A 199 -17.03 15.56 9.84
N LYS A 200 -18.03 15.03 10.55
CA LYS A 200 -19.17 15.85 11.02
C LYS A 200 -18.85 16.44 12.39
N TRP A 201 -18.33 17.66 12.37
CA TRP A 201 -17.94 18.40 13.57
C TRP A 201 -19.06 18.46 14.63
N LEU A 202 -20.30 18.73 14.23
CA LEU A 202 -21.44 18.82 15.17
C LEU A 202 -21.78 17.48 15.85
N LYS A 203 -21.76 16.36 15.11
CA LYS A 203 -22.00 15.01 15.69
C LYS A 203 -20.82 14.55 16.54
N THR A 204 -19.60 14.92 16.16
CA THR A 204 -18.38 14.59 16.91
C THR A 204 -18.36 15.32 18.25
N ILE A 205 -18.74 16.60 18.27
CA ILE A 205 -18.88 17.40 19.51
C ILE A 205 -19.94 16.77 20.42
N TRP A 206 -21.10 16.41 19.89
CA TRP A 206 -22.17 15.76 20.66
C TRP A 206 -21.74 14.39 21.21
N ALA A 207 -21.02 13.58 20.44
CA ALA A 207 -20.47 12.30 20.88
C ALA A 207 -19.41 12.47 21.97
N ILE A 208 -18.55 13.49 21.88
CA ILE A 208 -17.54 13.82 22.90
C ILE A 208 -18.21 14.25 24.22
N ILE A 209 -19.25 15.10 24.15
CA ILE A 209 -19.98 15.57 25.34
C ILE A 209 -20.76 14.43 26.00
N SER A 210 -21.33 13.51 25.22
CA SER A 210 -22.20 12.44 25.74
C SER A 210 -21.46 11.16 26.16
N THR A 211 -20.30 10.86 25.57
CA THR A 211 -19.60 9.57 25.81
C THR A 211 -18.20 9.71 26.37
N PHE A 212 -17.67 10.94 26.53
CA PHE A 212 -16.26 11.22 26.84
C PHE A 212 -15.26 10.45 25.95
N SER A 213 -15.71 9.94 24.80
CA SER A 213 -14.92 9.15 23.88
C SER A 213 -14.86 9.86 22.52
N LEU A 214 -13.68 9.85 21.90
CA LEU A 214 -13.44 10.38 20.56
C LEU A 214 -13.93 9.43 19.44
N LYS A 215 -14.82 8.48 19.76
CA LYS A 215 -15.34 7.51 18.79
C LYS A 215 -16.61 8.05 18.14
N GLY A 216 -16.56 8.27 16.83
CA GLY A 216 -17.75 8.45 16.00
C GLY A 216 -17.94 9.88 15.48
N GLY A 217 -17.44 10.13 14.28
CA GLY A 217 -17.66 11.39 13.55
C GLY A 217 -17.49 11.31 12.04
N PHE A 218 -17.22 10.12 11.49
CA PHE A 218 -16.89 9.94 10.08
C PHE A 218 -18.11 9.48 9.28
N ILE A 219 -18.37 10.16 8.17
CA ILE A 219 -19.43 9.81 7.23
C ILE A 219 -18.86 9.81 5.82
N LEU A 220 -19.33 8.85 5.01
CA LEU A 220 -19.11 8.82 3.57
C LEU A 220 -20.14 9.74 2.89
N ASP A 221 -19.68 10.75 2.18
CA ASP A 221 -20.57 11.70 1.48
C ASP A 221 -21.06 11.16 0.12
N VAL A 222 -21.77 10.03 0.18
CA VAL A 222 -22.27 9.32 -1.01
C VAL A 222 -23.27 10.19 -1.79
N SER A 223 -24.01 11.09 -1.13
CA SER A 223 -24.96 11.99 -1.81
C SER A 223 -24.23 12.93 -2.76
N LYS A 224 -23.13 13.53 -2.30
CA LYS A 224 -22.30 14.40 -3.12
C LYS A 224 -21.67 13.63 -4.28
N MET A 225 -21.20 12.41 -4.02
CA MET A 225 -20.66 11.53 -5.06
C MET A 225 -21.69 11.26 -6.17
N LEU A 226 -22.92 10.85 -5.84
CA LEU A 226 -23.97 10.60 -6.83
C LEU A 226 -24.34 11.87 -7.60
N LYS A 227 -24.39 13.03 -6.93
CA LYS A 227 -24.59 14.33 -7.60
C LYS A 227 -23.46 14.65 -8.60
N MET A 228 -22.22 14.35 -8.23
CA MET A 228 -21.05 14.51 -9.10
C MET A 228 -21.14 13.57 -10.30
N VAL A 229 -21.41 12.28 -10.07
CA VAL A 229 -21.58 11.27 -11.13
C VAL A 229 -22.66 11.71 -12.13
N LYS A 230 -23.85 12.10 -11.63
CA LYS A 230 -24.94 12.58 -12.48
C LYS A 230 -24.51 13.76 -13.35
N LYS A 231 -23.90 14.79 -12.75
CA LYS A 231 -23.46 15.98 -13.49
C LYS A 231 -22.39 15.67 -14.53
N ILE A 232 -21.43 14.81 -14.20
CA ILE A 232 -20.36 14.39 -15.12
C ILE A 232 -20.96 13.62 -16.30
N LYS A 233 -21.91 12.71 -16.05
CA LYS A 233 -22.61 11.98 -17.12
C LYS A 233 -23.39 12.91 -18.06
N GLU A 234 -24.06 13.91 -17.50
CA GLU A 234 -24.90 14.85 -18.28
C GLU A 234 -24.07 15.84 -19.10
N THR A 235 -22.91 16.27 -18.59
CA THR A 235 -22.17 17.40 -19.17
C THR A 235 -20.77 17.06 -19.66
N GLY A 236 -20.14 16.01 -19.12
CA GLY A 236 -18.70 15.75 -19.28
C GLY A 236 -17.81 16.61 -18.37
N PHE A 237 -18.40 17.50 -17.54
CA PHE A 237 -17.64 18.47 -16.74
C PHE A 237 -17.96 18.42 -15.24
N TRP A 238 -16.94 18.76 -14.43
CA TRP A 238 -17.11 19.06 -13.01
C TRP A 238 -16.30 20.29 -12.61
N LYS A 239 -16.97 21.34 -12.11
CA LYS A 239 -16.32 22.62 -11.70
C LYS A 239 -15.37 23.19 -12.77
N GLY A 240 -15.78 23.15 -14.04
CA GLY A 240 -14.98 23.64 -15.17
C GLY A 240 -13.87 22.68 -15.64
N ILE A 241 -13.73 21.52 -15.01
CA ILE A 241 -12.80 20.47 -15.41
C ILE A 241 -13.53 19.55 -16.41
N GLU A 242 -12.97 19.38 -17.61
CA GLU A 242 -13.37 18.33 -18.52
C GLU A 242 -12.88 16.98 -17.99
N VAL A 243 -13.81 16.04 -17.74
CA VAL A 243 -13.50 14.79 -17.06
C VAL A 243 -13.04 13.72 -18.05
N SER A 244 -11.86 13.14 -17.84
CA SER A 244 -11.38 11.99 -18.62
C SER A 244 -12.02 10.68 -18.16
N LYS A 245 -12.00 10.42 -16.84
CA LYS A 245 -12.55 9.23 -16.19
C LYS A 245 -13.03 9.56 -14.77
N ILE A 246 -13.96 8.74 -14.27
CA ILE A 246 -14.38 8.66 -12.87
C ILE A 246 -13.68 7.47 -12.23
N VAL A 247 -13.04 7.69 -11.09
CA VAL A 247 -12.27 6.66 -10.38
C VAL A 247 -12.90 6.42 -9.03
N PHE A 248 -13.13 5.16 -8.67
CA PHE A 248 -13.39 4.78 -7.29
C PHE A 248 -12.10 4.22 -6.72
N GLY A 249 -11.51 4.92 -5.74
CA GLY A 249 -10.18 4.63 -5.24
C GLY A 249 -10.13 4.44 -3.73
N GLY A 250 -9.15 3.68 -3.23
CA GLY A 250 -8.87 3.60 -1.79
C GLY A 250 -9.44 2.34 -1.13
N SER A 251 -10.00 2.48 0.07
CA SER A 251 -10.31 1.33 0.93
C SER A 251 -11.52 0.51 0.42
N ALA A 252 -11.27 -0.77 0.11
CA ALA A 252 -12.31 -1.73 -0.25
C ALA A 252 -13.41 -1.84 0.82
N LEU A 253 -13.04 -1.79 2.10
CA LEU A 253 -13.97 -1.82 3.23
C LEU A 253 -14.99 -0.68 3.18
N LEU A 254 -14.52 0.54 2.93
CA LEU A 254 -15.38 1.72 2.87
C LEU A 254 -16.23 1.76 1.61
N MET A 255 -15.69 1.29 0.48
CA MET A 255 -16.44 1.11 -0.76
C MET A 255 -17.55 0.07 -0.59
N ASN A 256 -17.25 -1.09 0.02
CA ASN A 256 -18.23 -2.12 0.32
C ASN A 256 -19.35 -1.60 1.23
N ASN A 257 -18.99 -0.85 2.27
CA ASN A 257 -19.97 -0.23 3.17
C ASN A 257 -20.92 0.74 2.44
N MET A 258 -20.43 1.48 1.44
CA MET A 258 -21.29 2.36 0.62
C MET A 258 -22.35 1.56 -0.14
N PHE A 259 -22.00 0.40 -0.73
CA PHE A 259 -22.98 -0.45 -1.41
C PHE A 259 -24.04 -0.95 -0.44
N ASN A 260 -23.60 -1.59 0.65
CA ASN A 260 -24.47 -2.29 1.59
C ASN A 260 -25.40 -1.36 2.37
N LYS A 261 -24.90 -0.20 2.79
CA LYS A 261 -25.69 0.75 3.60
C LYS A 261 -26.47 1.76 2.78
N ARG A 262 -26.29 1.77 1.45
CA ARG A 262 -26.93 2.79 0.64
C ARG A 262 -27.29 2.35 -0.77
N LEU A 263 -26.30 2.14 -1.64
CA LEU A 263 -26.58 2.06 -3.08
C LEU A 263 -27.51 0.89 -3.44
N LEU A 264 -27.36 -0.24 -2.77
CA LEU A 264 -28.23 -1.40 -2.98
C LEU A 264 -29.63 -1.20 -2.38
N GLN A 265 -29.73 -0.56 -1.20
CA GLN A 265 -31.01 -0.29 -0.55
C GLN A 265 -31.85 0.75 -1.31
N GLU A 266 -31.18 1.75 -1.89
CA GLU A 266 -31.79 2.80 -2.69
C GLU A 266 -31.99 2.39 -4.16
N ASN A 267 -31.67 1.14 -4.55
CA ASN A 267 -31.74 0.64 -5.93
C ASN A 267 -31.06 1.56 -6.95
N VAL A 268 -29.88 2.09 -6.60
CA VAL A 268 -29.14 3.03 -7.43
C VAL A 268 -28.59 2.32 -8.65
N PHE A 269 -28.73 2.96 -9.82
CA PHE A 269 -28.06 2.54 -11.05
C PHE A 269 -27.51 3.75 -11.82
N TYR A 270 -26.25 3.66 -12.22
CA TYR A 270 -25.61 4.60 -13.15
C TYR A 270 -24.68 3.84 -14.08
N ASP A 271 -24.99 3.79 -15.37
CA ASP A 271 -24.06 3.15 -16.33
C ASP A 271 -22.73 3.93 -16.49
N LEU A 272 -21.61 3.36 -16.05
CA LEU A 272 -20.28 3.97 -16.09
C LEU A 272 -19.24 3.15 -16.89
N GLU A 273 -19.65 2.12 -17.65
CA GLU A 273 -18.77 1.11 -18.26
C GLU A 273 -17.57 1.68 -19.03
N ASN A 274 -17.76 2.81 -19.71
CA ASN A 274 -16.75 3.43 -20.57
C ASN A 274 -16.08 4.66 -19.96
N ILE A 275 -16.56 5.14 -18.82
CA ILE A 275 -16.05 6.36 -18.19
C ILE A 275 -15.49 6.12 -16.79
N SER A 276 -15.46 4.87 -16.31
CA SER A 276 -14.98 4.57 -14.96
C SER A 276 -14.08 3.35 -14.85
N PHE A 277 -13.29 3.35 -13.78
CA PHE A 277 -12.52 2.22 -13.29
C PHE A 277 -12.47 2.27 -11.76
N VAL A 278 -12.13 1.12 -11.16
CA VAL A 278 -12.00 0.97 -9.70
C VAL A 278 -10.56 0.56 -9.40
N GLY A 279 -9.90 1.34 -8.55
CA GLY A 279 -8.55 1.05 -8.06
C GLY A 279 -8.56 0.88 -6.56
N CYS A 280 -8.68 -0.36 -6.09
CA CYS A 280 -8.57 -0.66 -4.68
C CYS A 280 -7.12 -0.44 -4.21
N GLY A 281 -6.97 -0.05 -2.94
CA GLY A 281 -5.64 0.17 -2.38
C GLY A 281 -5.65 0.32 -0.86
N GLY A 282 -4.59 -0.18 -0.23
CA GLY A 282 -4.43 -0.12 1.23
C GLY A 282 -5.27 -1.15 1.99
N GLY A 283 -5.86 -2.15 1.32
CA GLY A 283 -6.53 -3.28 1.96
C GLY A 283 -7.85 -2.95 2.66
N GLY A 284 -8.15 -3.70 3.73
CA GLY A 284 -9.45 -3.72 4.41
C GLY A 284 -10.37 -4.87 3.97
N TRP A 285 -9.86 -5.80 3.16
CA TRP A 285 -10.56 -7.02 2.75
C TRP A 285 -10.96 -7.90 3.94
N ASP A 286 -10.14 -7.93 4.99
CA ASP A 286 -10.37 -8.67 6.25
C ASP A 286 -11.35 -7.97 7.21
N GLY A 287 -11.96 -6.86 6.81
CA GLY A 287 -12.89 -6.10 7.64
C GLY A 287 -12.22 -5.10 8.58
N VAL A 288 -10.89 -5.01 8.59
CA VAL A 288 -10.14 -4.13 9.50
C VAL A 288 -9.30 -3.12 8.72
N LYS A 289 -9.59 -1.83 8.92
CA LYS A 289 -8.78 -0.73 8.37
C LYS A 289 -8.66 0.41 9.37
N GLY A 290 -7.50 0.53 10.00
CA GLY A 290 -7.27 1.57 11.00
C GLY A 290 -8.11 1.41 12.24
N GLU A 291 -9.01 2.36 12.48
CA GLU A 291 -9.97 2.28 13.57
C GLU A 291 -11.32 1.72 13.11
N ALA A 292 -11.52 1.57 11.79
CA ALA A 292 -12.72 0.97 11.22
C ALA A 292 -12.65 -0.56 11.32
N LYS A 293 -13.70 -1.14 11.91
CA LYS A 293 -13.94 -2.57 11.99
C LYS A 293 -15.36 -2.83 11.49
N MET A 294 -15.47 -3.64 10.44
CA MET A 294 -16.74 -4.07 9.85
C MET A 294 -16.58 -5.53 9.41
N ASP A 295 -17.63 -6.09 8.81
CA ASP A 295 -17.56 -7.42 8.22
C ASP A 295 -16.50 -7.47 7.11
N ALA A 296 -15.88 -8.63 6.95
CA ALA A 296 -14.95 -8.89 5.85
C ALA A 296 -15.64 -8.63 4.51
N VAL A 297 -14.87 -8.12 3.55
CA VAL A 297 -15.37 -7.82 2.21
C VAL A 297 -15.26 -9.09 1.38
N ASP A 298 -16.41 -9.65 1.01
CA ASP A 298 -16.49 -10.69 0.01
C ASP A 298 -16.16 -10.09 -1.38
N LYS A 299 -15.07 -10.56 -1.98
CA LYS A 299 -14.52 -9.97 -3.21
C LYS A 299 -15.46 -10.19 -4.40
N VAL A 300 -16.13 -11.35 -4.50
CA VAL A 300 -17.06 -11.66 -5.59
C VAL A 300 -18.25 -10.69 -5.55
N ASN A 301 -18.92 -10.59 -4.40
CA ASN A 301 -20.01 -9.63 -4.21
C ASN A 301 -19.54 -8.19 -4.45
N PHE A 302 -18.31 -7.84 -4.07
CA PHE A 302 -17.76 -6.52 -4.34
C PHE A 302 -17.68 -6.22 -5.85
N ILE A 303 -17.17 -7.16 -6.64
CA ILE A 303 -17.11 -7.06 -8.11
C ILE A 303 -18.53 -6.97 -8.70
N GLU A 304 -19.42 -7.89 -8.32
CA GLU A 304 -20.81 -7.93 -8.79
C GLU A 304 -21.57 -6.65 -8.45
N ASN A 305 -21.34 -6.06 -7.27
CA ASN A 305 -21.99 -4.81 -6.86
C ASN A 305 -21.56 -3.64 -7.74
N TYR A 306 -20.29 -3.57 -8.15
CA TYR A 306 -19.82 -2.55 -9.10
C TYR A 306 -20.44 -2.74 -10.48
N GLU A 307 -20.58 -3.97 -10.95
CA GLU A 307 -21.26 -4.25 -12.22
C GLU A 307 -22.75 -3.91 -12.12
N LYS A 308 -23.44 -4.35 -11.07
CA LYS A 308 -24.87 -4.13 -10.86
C LYS A 308 -25.24 -2.65 -10.74
N VAL A 309 -24.49 -1.89 -9.95
CA VAL A 309 -24.83 -0.49 -9.62
C VAL A 309 -24.23 0.49 -10.62
N PHE A 310 -23.03 0.20 -11.13
CA PHE A 310 -22.27 1.13 -11.97
C PHE A 310 -21.98 0.62 -13.38
N ASN A 311 -22.41 -0.59 -13.75
CA ASN A 311 -22.03 -1.26 -15.01
C ASN A 311 -20.51 -1.28 -15.24
N ILE A 312 -19.71 -1.33 -14.17
CA ILE A 312 -18.26 -1.42 -14.29
C ILE A 312 -17.88 -2.90 -14.33
N LYS A 313 -17.37 -3.34 -15.49
CA LYS A 313 -16.96 -4.73 -15.71
C LYS A 313 -15.75 -5.13 -14.86
N PRO A 314 -15.61 -6.41 -14.47
CA PRO A 314 -14.49 -6.90 -13.64
C PRO A 314 -13.10 -6.52 -14.18
N LYS A 315 -12.90 -6.52 -15.51
CA LYS A 315 -11.66 -6.08 -16.16
C LYS A 315 -11.22 -4.63 -15.87
N ASN A 316 -12.14 -3.79 -15.37
CA ASN A 316 -11.89 -2.40 -14.99
C ASN A 316 -11.78 -2.23 -13.46
N ILE A 317 -11.66 -3.32 -12.71
CA ILE A 317 -11.47 -3.35 -11.27
C ILE A 317 -10.12 -4.00 -10.97
N GLY A 318 -9.25 -3.26 -10.30
CA GLY A 318 -7.95 -3.76 -9.85
C GLY A 318 -7.71 -3.44 -8.38
N ASP A 319 -6.65 -4.02 -7.83
CA ASP A 319 -6.20 -3.80 -6.47
C ASP A 319 -4.69 -3.51 -6.41
N ILE A 320 -4.27 -2.94 -5.30
CA ILE A 320 -2.85 -2.76 -4.95
C ILE A 320 -2.60 -3.35 -3.58
N TYR A 321 -1.74 -4.36 -3.56
CA TYR A 321 -1.13 -4.85 -2.34
C TYR A 321 0.18 -4.11 -2.08
N ALA A 322 0.35 -3.65 -0.84
CA ALA A 322 1.56 -3.01 -0.35
C ALA A 322 1.58 -3.03 1.18
N PHE A 323 2.77 -2.98 1.75
CA PHE A 323 3.01 -2.98 3.19
C PHE A 323 3.98 -1.84 3.54
N THR A 324 3.97 -1.38 4.80
CA THR A 324 4.65 -0.12 5.17
C THR A 324 6.18 -0.26 5.21
N GLU A 325 6.64 -1.46 5.51
CA GLU A 325 8.03 -1.86 5.74
C GLU A 325 8.83 -1.87 4.44
N GLY A 326 8.19 -2.20 3.31
CA GLY A 326 8.78 -2.18 1.97
C GLY A 326 8.36 -0.95 1.14
N PRO A 327 9.07 -0.63 0.06
CA PRO A 327 8.66 0.38 -0.93
C PRO A 327 7.88 -0.22 -2.10
N THR A 328 7.80 -1.54 -2.21
CA THR A 328 7.18 -2.26 -3.33
C THR A 328 5.66 -2.19 -3.28
N LEU A 329 5.06 -1.94 -4.44
CA LEU A 329 3.62 -2.04 -4.66
C LEU A 329 3.37 -3.11 -5.72
N PHE A 330 2.37 -3.94 -5.47
CA PHE A 330 1.98 -5.02 -6.36
C PHE A 330 0.60 -4.67 -6.92
N GLY A 331 0.55 -4.41 -8.23
CA GLY A 331 -0.71 -4.20 -8.92
C GLY A 331 -1.37 -5.53 -9.25
N GLY A 332 -2.70 -5.57 -9.17
CA GLY A 332 -3.45 -6.77 -9.50
C GLY A 332 -4.71 -6.53 -10.29
N HIS A 333 -5.05 -7.53 -11.10
CA HIS A 333 -6.30 -7.61 -11.84
C HIS A 333 -7.18 -8.70 -11.24
N TRP A 334 -8.50 -8.56 -11.38
CA TRP A 334 -9.44 -9.62 -11.02
C TRP A 334 -9.22 -10.87 -11.89
N SER A 335 -9.31 -12.05 -11.28
CA SER A 335 -9.34 -13.35 -11.95
C SER A 335 -10.66 -14.05 -11.66
N GLU A 336 -11.41 -14.36 -12.73
CA GLU A 336 -12.61 -15.18 -12.63
C GLU A 336 -12.30 -16.63 -12.23
N LYS A 337 -11.11 -17.13 -12.57
CA LYS A 337 -10.71 -18.50 -12.22
C LYS A 337 -10.50 -18.64 -10.72
N TYR A 338 -9.78 -17.68 -10.12
CA TYR A 338 -9.43 -17.72 -8.71
C TYR A 338 -10.46 -17.02 -7.80
N GLN A 339 -11.39 -16.27 -8.39
CA GLN A 339 -12.33 -15.38 -7.68
C GLN A 339 -11.59 -14.45 -6.70
N ASP A 340 -10.43 -13.96 -7.15
CA ASP A 340 -9.53 -13.10 -6.39
C ASP A 340 -8.68 -12.22 -7.32
N PHE A 341 -7.99 -11.23 -6.76
CA PHE A 341 -6.99 -10.44 -7.45
C PHE A 341 -5.68 -11.20 -7.56
N LEU A 342 -5.17 -11.32 -8.78
CA LEU A 342 -3.80 -11.77 -9.05
C LEU A 342 -2.87 -10.57 -9.00
N LEU A 343 -1.93 -10.58 -8.07
CA LEU A 343 -0.97 -9.52 -7.79
C LEU A 343 0.37 -9.82 -8.46
N HIS A 344 1.00 -8.79 -9.03
CA HIS A 344 2.19 -8.94 -9.87
C HIS A 344 3.40 -8.26 -9.24
N CYS A 345 4.50 -9.01 -9.15
CA CYS A 345 5.79 -8.51 -8.70
C CYS A 345 6.44 -7.66 -9.82
N PRO A 346 6.69 -6.36 -9.59
CA PRO A 346 7.33 -5.52 -10.59
C PRO A 346 8.81 -5.86 -10.74
N ASN A 347 9.40 -5.51 -11.89
CA ASN A 347 10.83 -5.70 -12.16
C ASN A 347 11.80 -5.02 -11.15
N THR A 348 11.31 -4.06 -10.36
CA THR A 348 12.03 -3.42 -9.26
C THR A 348 12.11 -4.28 -7.99
N SER A 349 11.52 -5.47 -7.97
CA SER A 349 11.48 -6.34 -6.80
C SER A 349 11.54 -7.81 -7.21
N ARG A 350 11.78 -8.67 -6.23
CA ARG A 350 11.60 -10.12 -6.33
C ARG A 350 10.79 -10.58 -5.12
N ILE A 351 10.12 -11.72 -5.25
CA ILE A 351 9.43 -12.35 -4.13
C ILE A 351 9.93 -13.77 -3.95
N ILE A 352 9.89 -14.23 -2.70
CA ILE A 352 10.03 -15.63 -2.32
C ILE A 352 8.81 -15.95 -1.48
N VAL A 353 8.15 -17.08 -1.77
CA VAL A 353 7.10 -17.59 -0.89
C VAL A 353 7.75 -18.67 -0.05
N ARG A 354 7.69 -18.53 1.29
CA ARG A 354 8.38 -19.41 2.24
C ARG A 354 7.39 -20.27 3.00
N ASP A 355 7.70 -21.54 3.16
CA ASP A 355 6.86 -22.49 3.87
C ASP A 355 6.58 -22.02 5.31
N LEU A 356 5.40 -22.36 5.85
CA LEU A 356 4.98 -21.91 7.17
C LEU A 356 5.69 -22.62 8.33
N GLU A 357 6.29 -23.79 8.07
CA GLU A 357 6.94 -24.62 9.07
C GLU A 357 8.45 -24.42 9.09
N ASP A 358 9.11 -24.52 7.93
CA ASP A 358 10.57 -24.51 7.82
C ASP A 358 11.18 -23.26 7.15
N LEU A 359 10.33 -22.36 6.66
CA LEU A 359 10.71 -21.13 5.94
C LEU A 359 11.54 -21.35 4.67
N ASN A 360 11.60 -22.58 4.14
CA ASN A 360 12.22 -22.86 2.85
C ASN A 360 11.34 -22.33 1.69
N PRO A 361 11.95 -21.92 0.57
CA PRO A 361 11.19 -21.48 -0.61
C PRO A 361 10.25 -22.57 -1.15
N VAL A 362 8.99 -22.20 -1.41
CA VAL A 362 7.99 -23.12 -1.97
C VAL A 362 7.92 -23.03 -3.49
N ASN A 363 7.31 -24.06 -4.09
CA ASN A 363 7.09 -24.16 -5.53
C ASN A 363 5.79 -23.47 -5.98
N LYS A 364 5.58 -23.44 -7.30
CA LYS A 364 4.34 -22.93 -7.90
C LYS A 364 3.11 -23.67 -7.35
N ASN A 365 2.02 -22.93 -7.15
CA ASN A 365 0.75 -23.34 -6.56
C ASN A 365 0.84 -23.80 -5.10
N MET A 366 1.90 -23.40 -4.39
CA MET A 366 2.03 -23.63 -2.96
C MET A 366 1.80 -22.33 -2.19
N GLU A 367 1.34 -22.49 -0.95
CA GLU A 367 1.09 -21.39 -0.03
C GLU A 367 2.28 -21.20 0.93
N GLY A 368 2.47 -19.97 1.39
CA GLY A 368 3.50 -19.65 2.37
C GLY A 368 3.53 -18.16 2.74
N LEU A 369 4.47 -17.77 3.59
CA LEU A 369 4.73 -16.37 3.90
C LEU A 369 5.37 -15.67 2.72
N LEU A 370 4.93 -14.45 2.45
CA LEU A 370 5.54 -13.61 1.43
C LEU A 370 6.81 -12.95 1.96
N GLU A 371 7.94 -13.19 1.29
CA GLU A 371 9.15 -12.38 1.37
C GLU A 371 9.25 -11.48 0.13
N VAL A 372 9.62 -10.23 0.33
CA VAL A 372 9.85 -9.24 -0.74
C VAL A 372 11.26 -8.71 -0.66
N ILE A 373 11.97 -8.78 -1.78
CA ILE A 373 13.35 -8.34 -1.93
C ILE A 373 13.42 -7.18 -2.91
N THR A 374 14.07 -6.08 -2.54
CA THR A 374 14.32 -4.95 -3.43
C THR A 374 15.52 -4.12 -2.99
N PRO A 375 16.38 -3.68 -3.92
CA PRO A 375 17.43 -2.71 -3.63
C PRO A 375 16.95 -1.25 -3.73
N TYR A 376 15.70 -1.02 -4.17
CA TYR A 376 15.24 0.31 -4.53
C TYR A 376 14.32 0.90 -3.46
N GLY A 377 14.66 2.09 -2.97
CA GLY A 377 13.84 2.81 -1.99
C GLY A 377 13.97 2.30 -0.56
N VAL A 378 15.15 1.75 -0.26
CA VAL A 378 15.52 1.10 1.00
C VAL A 378 16.78 1.73 1.60
N ASN A 379 17.09 2.99 1.32
CA ASN A 379 18.34 3.64 1.74
C ASN A 379 18.34 4.02 3.23
N GLY A 380 17.18 4.38 3.78
CA GLY A 380 17.06 4.93 5.14
C GLY A 380 17.28 3.91 6.26
N SER A 381 16.72 2.71 6.10
CA SER A 381 16.76 1.65 7.11
C SER A 381 17.02 0.30 6.46
N ILE A 382 17.24 -0.72 7.27
CA ILE A 382 17.30 -2.10 6.76
C ILE A 382 15.90 -2.53 6.36
N ASN A 383 15.66 -2.78 5.08
CA ASN A 383 14.38 -3.26 4.53
C ASN A 383 14.52 -3.76 3.08
N GLN A 384 15.74 -4.21 2.72
CA GLN A 384 16.04 -4.74 1.39
C GLN A 384 15.48 -6.16 1.16
N ALA A 385 15.20 -6.91 2.23
CA ALA A 385 14.57 -8.22 2.21
C ALA A 385 13.62 -8.29 3.43
N VAL A 386 12.32 -8.33 3.20
CA VAL A 386 11.30 -8.26 4.27
C VAL A 386 10.35 -9.43 4.13
N ILE A 387 10.19 -10.21 5.20
CA ILE A 387 9.15 -11.25 5.31
C ILE A 387 7.95 -10.68 6.05
N VAL A 388 6.76 -10.86 5.47
CA VAL A 388 5.49 -10.32 5.99
C VAL A 388 4.61 -11.43 6.57
N ASP A 389 3.66 -11.04 7.43
CA ASP A 389 2.67 -11.96 8.03
C ASP A 389 1.58 -12.44 7.05
N ASP A 390 1.54 -11.91 5.83
CA ASP A 390 0.54 -12.28 4.83
C ASP A 390 0.89 -13.63 4.20
N ILE A 391 -0.07 -14.54 4.20
CA ILE A 391 0.02 -15.86 3.56
C ILE A 391 -0.46 -15.70 2.12
N VAL A 392 0.36 -16.15 1.17
CA VAL A 392 0.10 -16.03 -0.26
C VAL A 392 0.24 -17.37 -0.96
N GLU A 393 -0.50 -17.54 -2.05
CA GLU A 393 -0.30 -18.65 -3.00
C GLU A 393 0.52 -18.14 -4.20
N LEU A 394 1.60 -18.84 -4.54
CA LEU A 394 2.45 -18.52 -5.70
C LEU A 394 1.82 -19.03 -7.00
N ILE A 395 1.21 -18.16 -7.79
CA ILE A 395 0.56 -18.52 -9.06
C ILE A 395 1.55 -18.72 -10.20
N SER A 396 2.62 -17.92 -10.24
CA SER A 396 3.68 -18.04 -11.25
C SER A 396 4.98 -17.40 -10.77
N LYS A 397 6.14 -17.92 -11.22
CA LYS A 397 7.46 -17.37 -10.90
C LYS A 397 7.90 -16.27 -11.87
N ASP A 398 7.58 -16.44 -13.17
CA ASP A 398 8.21 -15.61 -14.21
C ASP A 398 7.19 -14.82 -15.04
N LYS A 399 5.96 -15.32 -15.19
CA LYS A 399 4.96 -14.69 -16.05
C LYS A 399 3.54 -15.02 -15.66
N CYS A 400 2.66 -14.02 -15.58
CA CYS A 400 1.25 -14.24 -15.27
C CYS A 400 0.56 -15.06 -16.38
N PRO A 401 -0.14 -16.16 -16.05
CA PRO A 401 -0.81 -17.00 -17.04
C PRO A 401 -2.06 -16.36 -17.66
N GLU A 402 -2.64 -15.32 -17.01
CA GLU A 402 -3.88 -14.69 -17.47
C GLU A 402 -3.64 -13.42 -18.29
N CYS A 403 -2.75 -12.53 -17.82
CA CYS A 403 -2.49 -11.26 -18.49
C CYS A 403 -1.13 -11.16 -19.18
N GLY A 404 -0.24 -12.14 -18.98
CA GLY A 404 1.09 -12.16 -19.59
C GLY A 404 2.10 -11.16 -19.03
N TYR A 405 1.82 -10.54 -17.87
CA TYR A 405 2.79 -9.68 -17.18
C TYR A 405 4.06 -10.47 -16.81
N GLU A 406 5.23 -9.93 -17.15
CA GLU A 406 6.53 -10.51 -16.82
C GLU A 406 6.88 -10.22 -15.36
N GLY A 407 7.03 -11.27 -14.55
CA GLY A 407 7.27 -11.25 -13.12
C GLY A 407 6.45 -12.28 -12.36
N ALA A 408 6.85 -12.54 -11.12
CA ALA A 408 6.12 -13.45 -10.24
C ALA A 408 4.70 -12.94 -9.98
N THR A 409 3.75 -13.86 -9.89
CA THR A 409 2.33 -13.58 -9.67
C THR A 409 1.84 -14.38 -8.48
N PHE A 410 1.07 -13.75 -7.58
CA PHE A 410 0.54 -14.40 -6.38
C PHE A 410 -0.86 -13.87 -6.03
N ARG A 411 -1.56 -14.55 -5.13
CA ARG A 411 -2.78 -14.01 -4.48
C ARG A 411 -2.66 -14.11 -2.97
N VAL A 412 -3.31 -13.21 -2.24
CA VAL A 412 -3.29 -13.18 -0.77
C VAL A 412 -4.42 -14.06 -0.23
N ILE A 413 -4.05 -15.11 0.49
CA ILE A 413 -4.98 -16.08 1.10
C ILE A 413 -5.41 -15.63 2.48
N GLY A 414 -4.50 -15.04 3.26
CA GLY A 414 -4.81 -14.62 4.61
C GLY A 414 -3.63 -14.02 5.35
N ARG A 415 -3.70 -14.05 6.69
CA ARG A 415 -2.64 -13.59 7.59
C ARG A 415 -2.35 -14.64 8.65
N LEU A 416 -1.09 -14.86 8.93
CA LEU A 416 -0.63 -15.82 9.93
C LEU A 416 -1.26 -15.58 11.30
N LYS A 417 -1.36 -14.32 11.72
CA LYS A 417 -1.99 -13.95 13.00
C LYS A 417 -3.46 -14.36 13.09
N ASN A 418 -4.17 -14.32 11.96
CA ASN A 418 -5.58 -14.72 11.91
C ASN A 418 -5.72 -16.25 11.81
N ALA A 419 -4.80 -16.93 11.12
CA ALA A 419 -4.85 -18.37 10.89
C ALA A 419 -4.34 -19.19 12.09
N GLN A 420 -3.26 -18.75 12.74
CA GLN A 420 -2.54 -19.53 13.76
C GLN A 420 -2.28 -18.76 15.06
N GLY A 421 -2.70 -17.49 15.17
CA GLY A 421 -2.38 -16.64 16.34
C GLY A 421 -0.90 -16.26 16.47
N LYS A 422 -0.06 -16.66 15.50
CA LYS A 422 1.38 -16.42 15.42
C LYS A 422 1.70 -15.22 14.52
N SER A 423 2.88 -14.62 14.68
CA SER A 423 3.45 -13.67 13.72
C SER A 423 4.70 -14.25 13.06
N CYS A 424 5.11 -13.73 11.91
CA CYS A 424 6.29 -14.20 11.18
C CYS A 424 7.55 -14.17 12.04
N SER A 425 7.63 -13.22 12.99
CA SER A 425 8.73 -13.20 13.96
C SER A 425 8.70 -14.38 14.92
N SER A 426 7.54 -14.92 15.28
CA SER A 426 7.43 -16.09 16.17
C SER A 426 7.74 -17.43 15.48
N LEU A 427 7.74 -17.47 14.15
CA LEU A 427 8.20 -18.62 13.36
C LEU A 427 9.73 -18.63 13.20
N ILE A 428 10.38 -17.51 13.51
CA ILE A 428 11.82 -17.40 13.49
C ILE A 428 12.31 -17.73 14.89
N ASP A 429 13.03 -18.84 15.05
CA ASP A 429 13.61 -19.23 16.34
C ASP A 429 14.51 -18.10 16.86
N TRP A 430 14.00 -17.35 17.85
CA TRP A 430 14.81 -16.46 18.65
C TRP A 430 15.59 -17.31 19.64
N LEU A 431 16.68 -17.93 19.18
CA LEU A 431 17.69 -18.43 20.11
C LEU A 431 18.19 -17.21 20.91
N HIS A 432 17.86 -17.21 22.20
CA HIS A 432 18.20 -16.20 23.19
C HIS A 432 19.69 -16.25 23.57
#